data_AF-A0A2E7PHT8-F1
#
_entry.id   AF-A0A2E7PHT8-F1
#
_cell.length_a   1.000
_cell.length_b   1.000
_cell.length_c   1.000
_cell.angle_alpha   90.00
_cell.angle_beta   90.00
_cell.angle_gamma   90.00
#
_symmetry.space_group_name_H-M   'P 1'
#
loop_
_entity.id
_entity.type
_entity.pdbx_description
1 polymer ?
#
loop_
_entity_poly.entity_id
_entity_poly.type
_entity_poly.pdbx_seq_one_letter_code
_entity_poly.pdbx_strand_id
1 'polypeptide(L)'
;MIEAKTYRHSGHSRADPATYRPDGELEEWLKKDPIPTYRERLQEFGVSKKVIDDIEASVLKELDEATEAAKDAPPPSPDVLMTEVWADGGSSWRN
;
A
#
# COMPACT_ATOMS: atom_id res chain seq x y z
N MET A 1 -1.96 7.83 23.84
CA MET A 1 -1.31 6.74 23.08
C MET A 1 -2.41 5.82 22.56
N ILE A 2 -2.32 5.37 21.31
CA ILE A 2 -3.26 4.44 20.67
C ILE A 2 -2.45 3.27 20.13
N GLU A 3 -2.90 2.04 20.38
CA GLU A 3 -2.34 0.82 19.81
C GLU A 3 -3.37 0.19 18.86
N ALA A 4 -3.01 0.04 17.58
CA ALA A 4 -3.84 -0.64 16.59
C ALA A 4 -3.34 -2.08 16.41
N LYS A 5 -4.09 -3.04 16.96
CA LYS A 5 -3.77 -4.46 16.86
C LYS A 5 -4.16 -4.98 15.48
N THR A 6 -3.18 -5.18 14.61
CA THR A 6 -3.34 -5.64 13.22
C THR A 6 -2.42 -6.81 12.90
N TYR A 7 -2.50 -7.34 11.68
CA TYR A 7 -1.68 -8.43 11.20
C TYR A 7 -1.13 -8.17 9.79
N ARG A 8 0.11 -8.58 9.54
CA ARG A 8 0.75 -8.45 8.22
C ARG A 8 0.58 -9.77 7.46
N HIS A 9 -0.29 -9.78 6.46
CA HIS A 9 -0.61 -11.02 5.74
C HIS A 9 0.61 -11.59 4.99
N SER A 10 1.40 -10.73 4.33
CA SER A 10 2.64 -11.12 3.64
C SER A 10 3.86 -11.12 4.57
N GLY A 11 5.00 -11.66 4.13
CA GLY A 11 6.27 -11.56 4.85
C GLY A 11 6.75 -10.13 5.08
N HIS A 12 7.87 -9.98 5.80
CA HIS A 12 8.42 -8.67 6.19
C HIS A 12 8.74 -7.78 5.01
N SER A 13 9.13 -8.38 3.89
CA SER A 13 9.37 -7.71 2.63
C SER A 13 8.97 -8.64 1.48
N ARG A 14 9.11 -8.18 0.24
CA ARG A 14 8.88 -9.02 -0.95
C ARG A 14 9.77 -10.27 -1.00
N ALA A 15 10.91 -10.26 -0.32
CA ALA A 15 11.85 -11.38 -0.31
C ALA A 15 11.69 -12.31 0.91
N ASP A 16 10.84 -11.95 1.88
CA ASP A 16 10.66 -12.74 3.11
C ASP A 16 9.51 -13.74 2.95
N PRO A 17 9.78 -15.06 3.04
CA PRO A 17 8.75 -16.09 2.97
C PRO A 17 7.93 -16.26 4.26
N ALA A 18 8.27 -15.57 5.35
CA ALA A 18 7.55 -15.59 6.63
C ALA A 18 7.53 -16.96 7.36
N THR A 19 8.57 -17.78 7.21
CA THR A 19 8.66 -19.14 7.79
C THR A 19 8.76 -19.20 9.32
N TYR A 20 8.88 -18.05 9.98
CA TYR A 20 8.94 -17.93 11.45
C TYR A 20 7.57 -17.84 12.11
N ARG A 21 6.48 -17.80 11.34
CA ARG A 21 5.13 -17.76 11.89
C ARG A 21 4.71 -19.15 12.38
N PRO A 22 4.01 -19.23 13.52
CA PRO A 22 3.33 -20.46 13.89
C PRO A 22 2.32 -20.88 12.82
N ASP A 23 2.21 -22.18 12.60
CA ASP A 23 1.20 -22.76 11.71
C ASP A 23 -0.21 -22.36 12.19
N GLY A 24 -1.08 -21.97 11.25
CA GLY A 24 -2.47 -21.57 11.55
C GLY A 24 -2.63 -20.11 11.98
N GLU A 25 -1.55 -19.40 12.33
CA GLU A 25 -1.65 -18.02 12.81
C GLU A 25 -2.22 -17.08 11.74
N LEU A 26 -1.70 -17.16 10.50
CA LEU A 26 -2.15 -16.33 9.39
C LEU A 26 -3.63 -16.59 9.07
N GLU A 27 -4.05 -17.85 9.09
CA GLU A 27 -5.42 -18.28 8.81
C GLU A 27 -6.41 -17.69 9.82
N GLU A 28 -6.05 -17.66 11.10
CA GLU A 28 -6.87 -17.03 12.15
C GLU A 28 -6.98 -15.50 11.99
N TRP A 29 -5.94 -14.87 11.45
CA TRP A 29 -5.95 -13.43 11.19
C TRP A 29 -6.67 -13.04 9.90
N LEU A 30 -6.63 -13.88 8.86
CA LEU A 30 -7.39 -13.65 7.62
C LEU A 30 -8.91 -13.63 7.87
N LYS A 31 -9.41 -14.37 8.86
CA LYS A 31 -10.82 -14.31 9.28
C LYS A 31 -11.21 -12.95 9.87
N LYS A 32 -10.23 -12.11 10.24
CA LYS A 32 -10.40 -10.77 10.83
C LYS A 32 -10.03 -9.67 9.84
N ASP A 33 -9.92 -9.99 8.55
CA ASP A 33 -9.59 -9.02 7.52
C ASP A 33 -10.63 -7.87 7.53
N PRO A 34 -10.20 -6.62 7.77
CA PRO A 34 -11.12 -5.50 7.86
C PRO A 34 -11.83 -5.19 6.54
N ILE A 35 -11.28 -5.57 5.39
CA ILE A 35 -11.87 -5.26 4.08
C ILE A 35 -13.22 -5.99 3.87
N PRO A 36 -13.29 -7.34 3.89
CA PRO A 36 -14.56 -8.04 3.76
C PRO A 36 -15.53 -7.72 4.91
N THR A 37 -15.03 -7.61 6.15
CA THR A 37 -15.87 -7.23 7.31
C THR A 37 -16.52 -5.86 7.11
N TYR A 38 -15.77 -4.88 6.62
CA TYR A 38 -16.32 -3.54 6.42
C TYR A 38 -17.23 -3.47 5.18
N ARG A 39 -16.96 -4.26 4.14
CA ARG A 39 -17.87 -4.42 2.99
C ARG A 39 -19.25 -4.91 3.43
N GLU A 40 -19.33 -5.89 4.33
CA GLU A 40 -20.60 -6.35 4.90
C GLU A 40 -21.28 -5.25 5.70
N ARG A 41 -20.52 -4.57 6.57
CA ARG A 41 -21.03 -3.46 7.39
C ARG A 41 -21.59 -2.30 6.56
N LEU A 42 -20.97 -1.97 5.43
CA LEU A 42 -21.47 -0.95 4.51
C LEU A 42 -22.83 -1.33 3.92
N GLN A 43 -23.04 -2.61 3.61
CA GLN A 43 -24.34 -3.10 3.13
C GLN A 43 -25.41 -3.02 4.24
N GLU A 44 -25.06 -3.34 5.48
CA GLU A 44 -25.95 -3.13 6.65
C GLU A 44 -26.33 -1.66 6.83
N PHE A 45 -25.44 -0.73 6.46
CA PHE A 45 -25.71 0.71 6.45
C PHE A 45 -26.48 1.19 5.22
N GLY A 46 -26.91 0.28 4.34
CA GLY A 46 -27.70 0.60 3.16
C GLY A 46 -26.88 1.03 1.93
N VAL A 47 -25.56 0.89 1.97
CA VAL A 47 -24.72 1.11 0.78
C VAL A 47 -24.93 -0.08 -0.17
N SER A 48 -25.37 0.21 -1.39
CA SER A 48 -25.61 -0.83 -2.38
C SER A 48 -24.31 -1.54 -2.77
N LYS A 49 -24.40 -2.85 -3.04
CA LYS A 49 -23.29 -3.64 -3.58
C LYS A 49 -22.66 -2.99 -4.81
N LYS A 50 -23.50 -2.44 -5.71
CA LYS A 50 -23.03 -1.76 -6.92
C LYS A 50 -22.06 -0.62 -6.61
N VAL A 51 -22.35 0.22 -5.61
CA VAL A 51 -21.48 1.33 -5.22
C VAL A 51 -20.11 0.81 -4.76
N ILE A 52 -20.09 -0.27 -3.98
CA ILE A 52 -18.83 -0.87 -3.51
C ILE A 52 -18.05 -1.46 -4.68
N ASP A 53 -18.71 -2.22 -5.55
CA ASP A 53 -18.10 -2.81 -6.74
C ASP A 53 -17.53 -1.71 -7.67
N ASP A 54 -18.25 -0.59 -7.85
CA ASP A 54 -17.82 0.53 -8.68
C ASP A 54 -16.55 1.21 -8.11
N ILE A 55 -16.44 1.34 -6.78
CA ILE A 55 -15.23 1.87 -6.11
C ILE A 55 -14.04 0.93 -6.32
N GLU A 56 -14.23 -0.37 -6.17
CA GLU A 56 -13.16 -1.34 -6.39
C GLU A 56 -12.66 -1.31 -7.85
N ALA A 57 -13.59 -1.23 -8.80
CA ALA A 57 -13.26 -1.12 -10.20
C ALA A 57 -12.51 0.19 -10.52
N SER A 58 -12.91 1.33 -9.92
CA SER A 58 -12.22 2.60 -10.13
C SER A 58 -10.80 2.58 -9.55
N VAL A 59 -10.62 2.02 -8.36
CA VAL A 59 -9.29 1.89 -7.72
C VAL A 59 -8.37 0.99 -8.55
N LEU A 60 -8.88 -0.14 -9.06
CA LEU A 60 -8.08 -1.01 -9.93
C LEU A 60 -7.63 -0.29 -11.21
N LYS A 61 -8.54 0.46 -11.83
CA LYS A 61 -8.22 1.27 -13.01
C LYS A 61 -7.15 2.32 -12.70
N GLU A 62 -7.28 3.05 -11.61
CA GLU A 62 -6.29 4.06 -11.18
C GLU A 62 -4.92 3.43 -10.90
N LEU A 63 -4.89 2.23 -10.29
CA LEU A 63 -3.66 1.49 -10.05
C LEU A 63 -2.98 1.06 -11.34
N ASP A 64 -3.74 0.56 -12.32
CA ASP A 64 -3.21 0.16 -13.62
C ASP A 64 -2.63 1.37 -14.36
N GLU A 65 -3.37 2.49 -14.41
CA GLU A 65 -2.92 3.73 -15.04
C GLU A 65 -1.64 4.29 -14.38
N ALA A 66 -1.59 4.33 -13.05
CA ALA A 66 -0.41 4.78 -12.31
C ALA A 66 0.79 3.84 -12.51
N THR A 67 0.54 2.53 -12.61
CA THR A 67 1.59 1.53 -12.82
C THR A 67 2.21 1.67 -14.21
N GLU A 68 1.40 1.81 -15.25
CA GLU A 68 1.91 2.01 -16.61
C GLU A 68 2.65 3.34 -16.74
N ALA A 69 2.10 4.43 -16.18
CA ALA A 69 2.80 5.72 -16.16
C ALA A 69 4.17 5.64 -15.45
N ALA A 70 4.28 4.87 -14.36
CA ALA A 70 5.54 4.68 -13.64
C ALA A 70 6.55 3.82 -14.43
N LYS A 71 6.09 2.83 -15.19
CA LYS A 71 6.95 1.98 -16.05
C LYS A 71 7.46 2.74 -17.28
N ASP A 72 6.61 3.58 -17.86
CA ASP A 72 6.92 4.37 -19.05
C ASP A 72 7.77 5.61 -18.74
N ALA A 73 7.85 6.01 -17.46
CA ALA A 73 8.68 7.12 -17.05
C ALA A 73 10.17 6.86 -17.35
N PRO A 74 10.89 7.84 -17.93
CA PRO A 74 12.32 7.69 -18.14
C PRO A 74 13.05 7.59 -16.79
N PRO A 75 14.22 6.92 -16.75
CA PRO A 75 15.06 6.95 -15.56
C PRO A 75 15.46 8.40 -15.22
N PRO A 76 15.66 8.72 -13.93
CA PRO A 76 16.09 10.05 -13.53
C PRO A 76 17.47 10.38 -14.11
N SER A 77 17.69 11.65 -14.49
CA SER A 77 19.02 12.10 -14.92
C SER A 77 20.02 11.96 -13.78
N PRO A 78 21.27 11.50 -14.04
CA PRO A 78 22.34 11.55 -13.03
C PRO A 78 22.56 12.94 -12.42
N ASP A 79 22.19 14.02 -13.12
CA ASP A 79 22.33 15.40 -12.63
C ASP A 79 21.52 15.68 -11.36
N VAL A 80 20.44 14.93 -11.11
CA VAL A 80 19.61 15.09 -9.90
C VAL A 80 20.18 14.36 -8.68
N LEU A 81 21.25 13.58 -8.84
CA LEU A 81 21.83 12.77 -7.76
C LEU A 81 22.26 13.63 -6.56
N MET A 82 22.69 14.86 -6.82
CA MET A 82 23.30 15.77 -5.86
C MET A 82 22.42 17.01 -5.58
N THR A 83 21.15 16.97 -5.96
CA THR A 83 20.19 18.04 -5.67
C THR A 83 19.42 17.74 -4.38
N GLU A 84 18.80 18.76 -3.78
CA GLU A 84 17.92 18.64 -2.58
C GLU A 84 18.60 18.08 -1.31
N VAL A 85 19.93 18.13 -1.22
CA VAL A 85 20.65 17.81 0.03
C VAL A 85 20.50 18.94 1.04
N TRP A 86 20.52 20.18 0.57
CA TRP A 86 20.28 21.39 1.34
C TRP A 86 19.01 22.11 0.86
N ALA A 87 18.47 23.00 1.71
CA ALA A 87 17.23 23.72 1.44
C ALA A 87 17.29 24.68 0.22
N ASP A 88 18.47 24.98 -0.30
CA ASP A 88 18.66 25.76 -1.53
C ASP A 88 18.70 24.87 -2.79
N GLY A 89 18.42 23.57 -2.65
CA GLY A 89 18.42 22.59 -3.74
C GLY A 89 19.81 22.06 -4.10
N GLY A 90 20.88 22.53 -3.45
CA GLY A 90 22.25 22.12 -3.70
C GLY A 90 22.76 21.02 -2.78
N SER A 91 24.04 20.68 -2.94
CA SER A 91 24.80 19.74 -2.10
C SER A 91 26.17 20.26 -1.67
N SER A 92 26.53 21.46 -2.09
CA SER A 92 27.80 22.09 -1.72
C SER A 92 27.90 22.22 -0.19
N TRP A 93 28.99 21.72 0.36
CA TRP A 93 29.28 21.81 1.79
C TRP A 93 29.32 23.29 2.23
N ARG A 94 28.68 23.59 3.36
CA ARG A 94 28.61 24.93 3.95
C ARG A 94 29.36 24.90 5.29
N ASN A 95 30.60 25.40 5.31
CA ASN A 95 31.32 25.79 6.53
C ASN A 95 31.14 27.29 6.77
#